data_AF-W3WSB5-F1
#
_entry.id   AF-W3WSB5-F1
#
_cell.length_a   1.000
_cell.length_b   1.000
_cell.length_c   1.000
_cell.angle_alpha   90.00
_cell.angle_beta   90.00
_cell.angle_gamma   90.00
#
_symmetry.space_group_name_H-M   'P 1'
#
loop_
_entity.id
_entity.type
_entity.pdbx_description
1 polymer ?
#
loop_
_entity_poly.entity_id
_entity_poly.type
_entity_poly.pdbx_seq_one_letter_code
_entity_poly.pdbx_strand_id
1 'polypeptide(L)'
;MQLTFATLFAAAASASTLTQRDAGSYAITDFYASCIPHSTLCSYQFEVDAATNCTILLQGPDYLPAVALTGCEDAAYSWSVAKTDDAGLELSVTTVSTDDPATNVTGVYDITSDELVVTNNGASSSQSYVGPLDFTVDTA
;
A
#
# COMPACT_ATOMS: atom_id res chain seq x y z
N MET A 1 13.59 60.98 -22.87
CA MET A 1 12.63 59.95 -23.31
C MET A 1 13.37 58.62 -23.34
N GLN A 2 12.82 57.62 -22.64
CA GLN A 2 13.14 56.17 -22.66
C GLN A 2 14.47 55.69 -22.04
N LEU A 3 14.35 55.09 -20.84
CA LEU A 3 15.21 54.00 -20.38
C LEU A 3 14.39 52.71 -20.44
N THR A 4 14.89 51.72 -21.18
CA THR A 4 14.22 50.47 -21.53
C THR A 4 14.31 49.45 -20.40
N PHE A 5 13.20 48.78 -20.10
CA PHE A 5 13.05 47.71 -19.11
C PHE A 5 13.65 46.38 -19.58
N ALA A 6 14.20 45.59 -18.67
CA ALA A 6 14.25 44.13 -18.77
C ALA A 6 14.45 43.51 -17.37
N THR A 7 13.35 43.18 -16.69
CA THR A 7 13.36 42.34 -15.48
C THR A 7 13.39 40.87 -15.92
N LEU A 8 14.49 40.19 -15.63
CA LEU A 8 14.65 38.75 -15.83
C LEU A 8 13.84 37.99 -14.76
N PHE A 9 12.74 37.34 -15.16
CA PHE A 9 12.10 36.31 -14.36
C PHE A 9 12.90 35.01 -14.50
N ALA A 10 13.67 34.66 -13.48
CA ALA A 10 14.24 33.32 -13.36
C ALA A 10 13.13 32.37 -12.89
N ALA A 11 12.56 31.59 -13.80
CA ALA A 11 11.75 30.45 -13.44
C ALA A 11 12.69 29.36 -12.91
N ALA A 12 12.67 29.13 -11.60
CA ALA A 12 13.29 27.95 -11.01
C ALA A 12 12.45 26.73 -11.39
N ALA A 13 12.89 25.99 -12.40
CA ALA A 13 12.38 24.65 -12.65
C ALA A 13 12.98 23.73 -11.58
N SER A 14 12.17 23.35 -10.59
CA SER A 14 12.53 22.25 -9.69
C SER A 14 12.54 20.97 -10.51
N ALA A 15 13.72 20.54 -10.94
CA ALA A 15 13.93 19.19 -11.42
C ALA A 15 13.80 18.25 -10.22
N SER A 16 12.65 17.59 -10.07
CA SER A 16 12.55 16.41 -9.21
C SER A 16 13.47 15.35 -9.80
N THR A 17 14.63 15.18 -9.19
CA THR A 17 15.47 14.01 -9.45
C THR A 17 14.65 12.79 -9.02
N LEU A 18 14.13 12.05 -10.01
CA LEU A 18 13.67 10.68 -9.83
C LEU A 18 14.91 9.89 -9.39
N THR A 19 15.12 9.86 -8.08
CA THR A 19 16.12 8.99 -7.47
C THR A 19 15.69 7.56 -7.75
N GLN A 20 16.60 6.83 -8.39
CA GLN A 20 16.58 5.41 -8.65
C GLN A 20 16.08 4.66 -7.39
N ARG A 21 14.88 4.06 -7.48
CA ARG A 21 14.22 3.38 -6.37
C ARG A 21 14.66 1.92 -6.30
N ASP A 22 15.86 1.66 -5.80
CA ASP A 22 15.98 0.53 -4.87
C ASP A 22 15.50 1.10 -3.53
N ALA A 23 14.18 1.12 -3.37
CA ALA A 23 13.54 1.78 -2.24
C ALA A 23 13.92 1.00 -1.00
N GLY A 24 14.78 1.55 -0.14
CA GLY A 24 15.11 0.94 1.17
C GLY A 24 13.87 0.75 2.06
N SER A 25 12.75 1.35 1.66
CA SER A 25 11.43 1.19 2.24
C SER A 25 10.35 1.66 1.26
N TYR A 26 9.14 1.10 1.35
CA TYR A 26 7.95 1.64 0.69
C TYR A 26 7.08 2.42 1.69
N ALA A 27 6.59 3.59 1.29
CA ALA A 27 5.58 4.32 2.06
C ALA A 27 4.19 3.79 1.68
N ILE A 28 3.42 3.35 2.67
CA ILE A 28 2.03 2.94 2.51
C ILE A 28 1.15 4.02 3.10
N THR A 29 0.16 4.47 2.33
CA THR A 29 -0.81 5.48 2.77
C THR A 29 -2.23 5.03 2.53
N ASP A 30 -3.16 5.59 3.32
CA ASP A 30 -4.59 5.28 3.24
C ASP A 30 -4.91 3.77 3.31
N PHE A 31 -4.15 3.02 4.12
CA PHE A 31 -4.35 1.59 4.26
C PHE A 31 -5.70 1.28 4.89
N TYR A 32 -6.47 0.47 4.18
CA TYR A 32 -7.80 0.04 4.55
C TYR A 32 -7.96 -1.45 4.26
N ALA A 33 -8.50 -2.18 5.23
CA ALA A 33 -8.92 -3.56 5.05
C ALA A 33 -10.19 -3.82 5.83
N SER A 34 -11.25 -4.29 5.17
CA SER A 34 -12.49 -4.65 5.87
C SER A 34 -13.35 -5.66 5.10
N CYS A 35 -14.01 -6.55 5.84
CA CYS A 35 -15.09 -7.36 5.33
C CYS A 35 -16.42 -6.61 5.40
N ILE A 36 -17.19 -6.64 4.30
CA ILE A 36 -18.42 -5.87 4.17
C ILE A 36 -19.54 -6.58 4.93
N PRO A 37 -20.19 -5.93 5.92
CA PRO A 37 -21.29 -6.53 6.65
C PRO A 37 -22.40 -7.03 5.72
N HIS A 38 -22.91 -8.24 5.99
CA HIS A 38 -23.94 -8.92 5.18
C HIS A 38 -23.54 -9.24 3.72
N SER A 39 -22.26 -9.10 3.39
CA SER A 39 -21.69 -9.51 2.11
C SER A 39 -20.77 -10.72 2.31
N THR A 40 -20.45 -11.41 1.23
CA THR A 40 -19.38 -12.42 1.22
C THR A 40 -18.03 -11.83 0.86
N LEU A 41 -17.94 -10.50 0.70
CA LEU A 41 -16.78 -9.81 0.16
C LEU A 41 -16.03 -9.02 1.24
N CYS A 42 -14.71 -9.00 1.12
CA CYS A 42 -13.82 -8.07 1.80
C CYS A 42 -13.02 -7.28 0.78
N SER A 43 -12.54 -6.11 1.19
CA SER A 43 -11.65 -5.30 0.40
C SER A 43 -10.38 -4.95 1.15
N TYR A 44 -9.32 -4.80 0.36
CA TYR A 44 -8.09 -4.14 0.74
C TYR A 44 -7.88 -2.95 -0.20
N GLN A 45 -7.35 -1.85 0.33
CA GLN A 45 -7.01 -0.66 -0.42
C GLN A 45 -5.85 0.06 0.28
N PHE A 46 -4.89 0.54 -0.51
CA PHE A 46 -3.84 1.44 -0.05
C PHE A 46 -3.14 2.07 -1.26
N GLU A 47 -2.30 3.07 -1.03
CA GLU A 47 -1.38 3.61 -2.01
C GLU A 47 0.07 3.28 -1.63
N VAL A 48 0.91 3.05 -2.65
CA VAL A 48 2.37 2.88 -2.48
C VAL A 48 3.08 4.12 -2.99
N ASP A 49 3.90 4.72 -2.13
CA ASP A 49 4.72 5.91 -2.37
C ASP A 49 3.92 7.09 -2.96
N ALA A 50 2.63 7.19 -2.63
CA ALA A 50 1.65 8.13 -3.22
C ALA A 50 1.67 8.12 -4.77
N ALA A 51 2.03 6.98 -5.37
CA ALA A 51 2.28 6.84 -6.80
C ALA A 51 1.30 5.89 -7.49
N THR A 52 0.85 4.84 -6.81
CA THR A 52 -0.07 3.84 -7.37
C THR A 52 -1.06 3.33 -6.34
N ASN A 53 -2.30 3.07 -6.78
CA ASN A 53 -3.32 2.45 -5.95
C ASN A 53 -3.26 0.92 -6.05
N CYS A 54 -3.39 0.26 -4.91
CA CYS A 54 -3.42 -1.18 -4.79
C CYS A 54 -4.76 -1.56 -4.17
N THR A 55 -5.63 -2.24 -4.91
CA THR A 55 -6.95 -2.63 -4.42
C THR A 55 -7.36 -4.03 -4.88
N ILE A 56 -8.11 -4.73 -4.04
CA ILE A 56 -8.74 -5.99 -4.41
C ILE A 56 -10.04 -6.20 -3.61
N LEU A 57 -11.00 -6.86 -4.25
CA LEU A 57 -12.17 -7.44 -3.58
C LEU A 57 -12.07 -8.96 -3.64
N LEU A 58 -12.20 -9.63 -2.50
CA LEU A 58 -12.07 -11.08 -2.35
C LEU A 58 -13.23 -11.65 -1.56
N GLN A 59 -13.51 -12.95 -1.75
CA GLN A 59 -14.45 -13.64 -0.89
C GLN A 59 -13.83 -13.96 0.48
N GLY A 60 -14.53 -13.62 1.57
CA GLY A 60 -14.05 -13.82 2.95
C GLY A 60 -15.03 -13.33 4.01
N PRO A 61 -16.29 -13.79 4.05
CA PRO A 61 -17.40 -13.11 4.72
C PRO A 61 -17.12 -12.57 6.14
N ASP A 62 -16.41 -13.34 6.97
CA ASP A 62 -16.22 -13.01 8.38
C ASP A 62 -14.83 -12.44 8.72
N TYR A 63 -13.78 -12.95 8.07
CA TYR A 63 -12.38 -12.63 8.38
C TYR A 63 -11.65 -12.21 7.12
N LEU A 64 -10.79 -11.20 7.25
CA LEU A 64 -9.98 -10.68 6.17
C LEU A 64 -9.16 -11.81 5.53
N PRO A 65 -9.33 -12.13 4.23
CA PRO A 65 -8.69 -13.29 3.63
C PRO A 65 -7.22 -13.00 3.31
N ALA A 66 -6.42 -14.06 3.17
CA ALA A 66 -5.12 -13.94 2.54
C ALA A 66 -5.28 -13.49 1.07
N VAL A 67 -4.31 -12.72 0.58
CA VAL A 67 -4.24 -12.21 -0.79
C VAL A 67 -3.01 -12.85 -1.44
N ALA A 68 -3.22 -13.68 -2.47
CA ALA A 68 -2.12 -14.16 -3.30
C ALA A 68 -1.46 -12.99 -4.03
N LEU A 69 -0.18 -13.12 -4.38
CA LEU A 69 0.58 -12.06 -5.06
C LEU A 69 -0.20 -11.51 -6.27
N THR A 70 -0.47 -10.21 -6.23
CA THR A 70 -1.26 -9.48 -7.23
C THR A 70 -0.62 -8.13 -7.53
N GLY A 71 -0.91 -7.55 -8.69
CA GLY A 71 -0.43 -6.22 -9.07
C GLY A 71 -1.23 -5.08 -8.43
N CYS A 72 -0.60 -3.91 -8.35
CA CYS A 72 -1.29 -2.62 -8.21
C CYS A 72 -1.70 -2.10 -9.61
N GLU A 73 -2.24 -0.88 -9.69
CA GLU A 73 -2.54 -0.24 -10.98
C GLU A 73 -1.27 -0.03 -11.83
N ASP A 74 -0.15 0.33 -11.19
CA ASP A 74 1.16 0.31 -11.79
C ASP A 74 1.75 -1.11 -11.67
N ALA A 75 2.02 -1.72 -12.82
CA ALA A 75 2.56 -3.08 -12.92
C ALA A 75 3.99 -3.21 -12.36
N ALA A 76 4.66 -2.11 -12.02
CA ALA A 76 5.93 -2.13 -11.30
C ALA A 76 5.79 -2.60 -9.84
N TYR A 77 4.58 -2.51 -9.27
CA TYR A 77 4.29 -2.88 -7.88
C TYR A 77 3.38 -4.09 -7.82
N SER A 78 3.76 -5.03 -6.98
CA SER A 78 2.96 -6.19 -6.60
C SER A 78 2.88 -6.32 -5.09
N TRP A 79 1.85 -6.97 -4.59
CA TRP A 79 1.63 -7.11 -3.17
C TRP A 79 0.86 -8.38 -2.83
N SER A 80 0.97 -8.79 -1.58
CA SER A 80 0.28 -9.96 -1.01
C SER A 80 -0.07 -9.72 0.44
N VAL A 81 -1.00 -10.52 0.95
CA VAL A 81 -1.33 -10.57 2.37
C VAL A 81 -1.32 -12.02 2.83
N ALA A 82 -0.46 -12.36 3.77
CA ALA A 82 -0.45 -13.68 4.41
C ALA A 82 -1.18 -13.66 5.76
N LYS A 83 -1.66 -14.82 6.18
CA LYS A 83 -2.16 -15.04 7.54
C LYS A 83 -0.98 -15.44 8.43
N THR A 84 -0.87 -14.87 9.62
CA THR A 84 0.13 -15.26 10.60
C THR A 84 -0.43 -16.25 11.63
N ASP A 85 0.44 -16.97 12.32
CA ASP A 85 0.04 -17.95 13.35
C ASP A 85 -0.66 -17.30 14.55
N ASP A 86 -0.35 -16.03 14.82
CA ASP A 86 -0.91 -15.23 15.93
C ASP A 86 -2.22 -14.52 15.56
N ALA A 87 -2.96 -15.04 14.57
CA ALA A 87 -4.21 -14.47 14.05
C ALA A 87 -4.09 -13.03 13.50
N GLY A 88 -2.87 -12.59 13.18
CA GLY A 88 -2.59 -11.36 12.46
C GLY A 88 -2.56 -11.55 10.94
N LEU A 89 -2.06 -10.53 10.26
CA LEU A 89 -1.79 -10.54 8.83
C LEU A 89 -0.37 -10.02 8.57
N GLU A 90 0.19 -10.36 7.43
CA GLU A 90 1.46 -9.81 6.96
C GLU A 90 1.23 -9.20 5.57
N LEU A 91 1.42 -7.89 5.44
CA LEU A 91 1.40 -7.21 4.13
C LEU A 91 2.80 -7.24 3.55
N SER A 92 2.93 -7.75 2.32
CA SER A 92 4.19 -7.67 1.56
C SER A 92 3.99 -6.80 0.34
N VAL A 93 4.92 -5.89 0.07
CA VAL A 93 4.97 -5.07 -1.16
C VAL A 93 6.28 -5.37 -1.86
N THR A 94 6.21 -5.60 -3.17
CA THR A 94 7.32 -6.07 -3.98
C THR A 94 7.44 -5.29 -5.27
N THR A 95 8.65 -4.81 -5.57
CA THR A 95 9.04 -4.27 -6.87
C THR A 95 10.19 -5.07 -7.46
N VAL A 96 10.40 -4.95 -8.77
CA VAL A 96 11.62 -5.43 -9.41
C VAL A 96 12.75 -4.44 -9.10
N SER A 97 13.94 -4.93 -8.74
CA SER A 97 15.12 -4.10 -8.47
C SER A 97 15.52 -3.31 -9.72
N THR A 98 15.96 -2.08 -9.52
CA THR A 98 16.42 -1.25 -10.63
C THR A 98 17.84 -1.57 -11.07
N ASP A 99 18.66 -2.09 -10.16
CA ASP A 99 20.03 -2.53 -10.43
C ASP A 99 20.10 -3.90 -11.12
N ASP A 100 19.18 -4.82 -10.79
CA ASP A 100 19.05 -6.12 -11.43
C ASP A 100 17.59 -6.53 -11.64
N PRO A 101 17.05 -6.51 -12.88
CA PRO A 101 15.66 -6.83 -13.15
C PRO A 101 15.30 -8.31 -12.95
N ALA A 102 16.28 -9.19 -12.66
CA ALA A 102 16.02 -10.56 -12.24
C ALA A 102 15.77 -10.69 -10.72
N THR A 103 15.98 -9.61 -9.96
CA THR A 103 15.86 -9.57 -8.50
C THR A 103 14.61 -8.81 -8.09
N ASN A 104 13.88 -9.35 -7.13
CA ASN A 104 12.75 -8.68 -6.49
C ASN A 104 13.22 -8.04 -5.17
N VAL A 105 12.75 -6.84 -4.90
CA VAL A 105 12.89 -6.15 -3.62
C VAL A 105 11.53 -6.24 -2.93
N THR A 106 11.49 -6.79 -1.73
CA THR A 106 10.25 -6.98 -0.97
C THR A 106 10.38 -6.34 0.40
N GLY A 107 9.39 -5.53 0.76
CA GLY A 107 9.21 -5.04 2.11
C GLY A 107 8.02 -5.73 2.77
N VAL A 108 8.05 -5.82 4.11
CA VAL A 108 7.03 -6.47 4.92
C VAL A 108 6.54 -5.58 6.06
N TYR A 109 5.23 -5.63 6.35
CA TYR A 109 4.61 -5.04 7.54
C TYR A 109 3.71 -6.05 8.24
N ASP A 110 3.99 -6.26 9.53
CA ASP A 110 3.21 -7.12 10.41
C ASP A 110 1.98 -6.38 10.92
N ILE A 111 0.79 -6.84 10.53
CA ILE A 111 -0.49 -6.38 11.06
C ILE A 111 -0.83 -7.29 12.24
N THR A 112 -0.73 -6.76 13.45
CA THR A 112 -0.92 -7.55 14.66
C THR A 112 -2.40 -7.80 14.94
N SER A 113 -2.70 -8.83 15.74
CA SER A 113 -4.09 -9.18 16.04
C SER A 113 -4.87 -8.07 16.75
N ASP A 114 -4.21 -7.18 17.49
CA ASP A 114 -4.84 -6.03 18.14
C ASP A 114 -5.24 -4.91 17.17
N GLU A 115 -4.67 -4.91 15.95
CA GLU A 115 -5.09 -4.02 14.86
C GLU A 115 -6.28 -4.58 14.08
N LEU A 116 -6.78 -5.77 14.43
CA LEU A 116 -7.88 -6.45 13.75
C LEU A 116 -9.08 -6.61 14.68
N VAL A 117 -10.18 -5.91 14.37
CA VAL A 117 -11.41 -5.96 15.18
C VAL A 117 -12.48 -6.76 14.45
N VAL A 118 -13.09 -7.72 15.16
CA VAL A 118 -14.27 -8.45 14.69
C VAL A 118 -15.52 -7.80 15.28
N THR A 119 -16.39 -7.30 14.41
CA THR A 119 -17.71 -6.76 14.79
C THR A 119 -18.79 -7.80 14.53
N ASN A 120 -19.65 -8.03 15.53
CA ASN A 120 -20.85 -8.87 15.38
C ASN A 120 -22.01 -8.01 14.84
N ASN A 121 -22.53 -8.39 13.66
CA ASN A 121 -23.64 -7.72 12.97
C ASN A 121 -24.94 -8.55 13.07
N GLY A 122 -25.13 -9.26 14.18
CA GLY A 122 -26.25 -10.17 14.42
C GLY A 122 -26.04 -11.55 13.79
N ALA A 123 -26.47 -11.73 12.55
CA ALA A 123 -26.41 -13.02 11.85
C ALA A 123 -25.06 -13.27 11.14
N SER A 124 -24.16 -12.29 11.16
CA SER A 124 -22.84 -12.34 10.50
C SER A 124 -21.81 -11.59 11.34
N SER A 125 -20.54 -11.89 11.12
CA SER A 125 -19.42 -11.11 11.64
C SER A 125 -18.70 -10.37 10.51
N SER A 126 -17.95 -9.34 10.84
CA SER A 126 -17.02 -8.69 9.90
C SER A 126 -15.75 -8.28 10.62
N GLN A 127 -14.60 -8.73 10.13
CA GLN A 127 -13.30 -8.27 10.57
C GLN A 127 -12.90 -7.00 9.79
N SER A 128 -12.32 -6.04 10.50
CA SER A 128 -11.78 -4.80 9.94
C SER A 128 -10.43 -4.48 10.57
N TYR A 129 -9.55 -3.89 9.79
CA TYR A 129 -8.32 -3.28 10.28
C TYR A 129 -8.60 -1.92 10.93
N VAL A 130 -7.97 -1.65 12.06
CA VAL A 130 -8.10 -0.40 12.85
C VAL A 130 -6.75 0.20 13.27
N GLY A 131 -5.65 -0.33 12.74
CA GLY A 131 -4.30 0.19 12.99
C GLY A 131 -3.99 1.49 12.24
N PRO A 132 -2.71 1.89 12.16
CA PRO A 132 -2.26 3.05 11.40
C PRO A 132 -2.67 3.00 9.93
N LEU A 133 -3.20 4.10 9.41
CA LEU A 133 -3.52 4.23 7.98
C LEU A 133 -2.26 4.42 7.13
N ASP A 134 -1.24 5.04 7.73
CA ASP A 134 0.02 5.36 7.07
C ASP A 134 1.17 4.70 7.84
N PHE A 135 2.01 3.96 7.12
CA PHE A 135 3.17 3.29 7.69
C PHE A 135 4.25 3.05 6.62
N THR A 136 5.42 2.66 7.09
CA THR A 136 6.57 2.36 6.23
C THR A 136 6.85 0.87 6.26
N VAL A 137 7.17 0.32 5.10
CA VAL A 137 7.46 -1.08 4.88
C VAL A 137 8.93 -1.18 4.48
N ASP A 138 9.80 -1.54 5.42
CA ASP A 138 11.23 -1.63 5.16
C ASP A 138 11.57 -2.86 4.30
N THR A 139 12.46 -2.68 3.33
CA THR A 139 12.91 -3.77 2.46
C THR A 139 14.14 -4.45 3.05
N ALA A 140 14.19 -5.77 3.00
CA ALA A 140 15.32 -6.57 3.48
C ALA A 140 16.49 -6.63 2.49
#